data_AF-K2CI70-F1
#
_entry.id   AF-K2CI70-F1
#
_cell.length_a   1.000
_cell.length_b   1.000
_cell.length_c   1.000
_cell.angle_alpha   90.00
_cell.angle_beta   90.00
_cell.angle_gamma   90.00
#
_symmetry.space_group_name_H-M   'P 1'
#
loop_
_entity.id
_entity.type
_entity.pdbx_description
1 polymer ?
#
loop_
_entity_poly.entity_id
_entity_poly.type
_entity_poly.pdbx_seq_one_letter_code
_entity_poly.pdbx_strand_id
1 'polypeptide(L)'
;MVQSKKTLETPEEKPSLIGDFRSFLEEYKIVSVAVAFVMGQAVNDLVKSFVTNIFMPMLDPLIPEGDWKTATYRIGEIQIGWGPFLSNLVYFTLLAIIIFVVVRKLIPKIPEVTKTLPVLTKKLRRKKKSGSA
;
A
#
# COMPACT_ATOMS: atom_id res chain seq x y z
N MET A 1 -30.26 1.32 -62.22
CA MET A 1 -29.80 2.06 -61.02
C MET A 1 -29.57 1.06 -59.91
N VAL A 2 -28.33 0.58 -59.81
CA VAL A 2 -27.89 -0.36 -58.78
C VAL A 2 -26.66 0.27 -58.16
N GLN A 3 -26.82 1.01 -57.06
CA GLN A 3 -25.70 1.36 -56.20
C GLN A 3 -26.19 1.65 -54.79
N SER A 4 -25.35 1.23 -53.83
CA SER A 4 -25.33 1.67 -52.44
C SER A 4 -26.19 0.90 -51.42
N LYS A 5 -26.05 -0.43 -51.40
CA LYS A 5 -25.98 -1.14 -50.11
C LYS A 5 -24.59 -0.85 -49.53
N LYS A 6 -24.45 0.28 -48.83
CA LYS A 6 -23.22 0.64 -48.12
C LYS A 6 -23.15 -0.28 -46.88
N THR A 7 -22.45 -1.39 -47.04
CA THR A 7 -21.99 -2.24 -45.93
C THR A 7 -21.32 -1.33 -44.91
N LEU A 8 -21.93 -1.24 -43.73
CA LEU A 8 -21.33 -0.60 -42.56
C LEU A 8 -20.24 -1.54 -42.08
N GLU A 9 -19.02 -1.34 -42.58
CA GLU A 9 -17.84 -1.87 -41.94
C GLU A 9 -17.69 -1.13 -40.60
N THR A 10 -18.09 -1.80 -39.52
CA THR A 10 -17.61 -1.46 -38.18
C THR A 10 -16.09 -1.42 -38.26
N PRO A 11 -15.41 -0.36 -37.81
CA PRO A 11 -13.96 -0.32 -37.82
C PRO A 11 -13.45 -1.57 -37.11
N GLU A 12 -12.69 -2.41 -37.81
CA GLU A 12 -11.86 -3.42 -37.17
C GLU A 12 -10.88 -2.66 -36.26
N GLU A 13 -11.27 -2.50 -35.00
CA GLU A 13 -10.36 -2.13 -33.94
C GLU A 13 -9.45 -3.34 -33.74
N LYS A 14 -8.29 -3.30 -34.40
CA LYS A 14 -7.21 -4.28 -34.24
C LYS A 14 -7.06 -4.55 -32.74
N PRO A 15 -7.00 -5.81 -32.29
CA PRO A 15 -6.79 -6.12 -30.88
C PRO A 15 -5.47 -5.47 -30.47
N SER A 16 -5.57 -4.32 -29.82
CA SER A 16 -4.41 -3.57 -29.39
C SER A 16 -4.07 -4.15 -28.03
N LEU A 17 -2.97 -4.92 -27.98
CA LEU A 17 -2.52 -5.55 -26.74
C LEU A 17 -2.37 -4.53 -25.60
N ILE A 18 -2.06 -3.27 -25.93
CA ILE A 18 -2.03 -2.13 -24.99
C ILE A 18 -3.44 -1.78 -24.47
N GLY A 19 -4.47 -1.78 -25.32
CA GLY A 19 -5.85 -1.52 -24.94
C GLY A 19 -6.44 -2.65 -24.10
N ASP A 20 -6.17 -3.89 -24.47
CA ASP A 20 -6.56 -5.08 -23.70
C ASP A 20 -5.88 -5.10 -22.33
N PHE A 21 -4.59 -4.76 -22.27
CA PHE A 21 -3.84 -4.65 -21.03
C PHE A 21 -4.36 -3.52 -20.13
N ARG A 22 -4.69 -2.35 -20.69
CA ARG A 22 -5.30 -1.27 -19.94
C ARG A 22 -6.66 -1.69 -19.37
N SER A 23 -7.49 -2.33 -20.19
CA SER A 23 -8.79 -2.86 -19.79
C SER A 23 -8.65 -3.88 -18.66
N PHE A 24 -7.64 -4.75 -18.72
CA PHE A 24 -7.29 -5.67 -17.65
C PHE A 24 -6.89 -4.96 -16.35
N LEU A 25 -6.01 -3.96 -16.43
CA LEU A 25 -5.59 -3.20 -15.24
C LEU A 25 -6.77 -2.48 -14.56
N GLU A 26 -7.71 -1.98 -15.35
CA GLU A 26 -8.93 -1.32 -14.89
C GLU A 26 -9.93 -2.34 -14.29
N GLU A 27 -10.18 -3.46 -14.95
CA GLU A 27 -11.10 -4.53 -14.50
C GLU A 27 -10.67 -5.12 -13.14
N TYR A 28 -9.38 -5.44 -12.99
CA TYR A 28 -8.86 -6.06 -11.78
C TYR A 28 -8.36 -5.06 -10.73
N LYS A 29 -8.51 -3.74 -10.97
CA LYS A 29 -8.08 -2.65 -10.06
C LYS A 29 -6.62 -2.76 -9.58
N ILE A 30 -5.76 -3.41 -10.36
CA ILE A 30 -4.36 -3.72 -9.99
C ILE A 30 -3.54 -2.45 -9.80
N VAL A 31 -3.88 -1.37 -10.51
CA VAL A 31 -3.22 -0.06 -10.40
C VAL A 31 -3.18 0.42 -8.94
N SER A 32 -4.29 0.23 -8.20
CA SER A 32 -4.37 0.66 -6.79
C SER A 32 -3.45 -0.17 -5.88
N VAL A 33 -3.34 -1.48 -6.13
CA VAL A 33 -2.45 -2.38 -5.40
C VAL A 33 -0.99 -2.05 -5.70
N ALA A 34 -0.68 -1.78 -6.97
CA ALA A 34 0.67 -1.40 -7.40
C ALA A 34 1.13 -0.08 -6.76
N VAL A 35 0.27 0.94 -6.75
CA VAL A 35 0.57 2.22 -6.08
C VAL A 35 0.76 2.03 -4.59
N ALA A 36 -0.12 1.25 -3.93
CA ALA A 36 0.02 0.95 -2.51
C ALA A 36 1.33 0.23 -2.19
N PHE A 37 1.77 -0.70 -3.04
CA PHE A 37 3.03 -1.43 -2.89
C PHE A 37 4.24 -0.50 -3.02
N VAL A 38 4.32 0.29 -4.09
CA VAL A 38 5.44 1.22 -4.34
C VAL A 38 5.53 2.27 -3.23
N MET A 39 4.39 2.84 -2.81
CA MET A 39 4.35 3.79 -1.70
C MET A 39 4.75 3.11 -0.38
N GLY A 40 4.31 1.87 -0.15
CA GLY A 40 4.71 1.09 1.03
C GLY A 40 6.22 0.83 1.08
N GLN A 41 6.83 0.48 -0.05
CA GLN A 41 8.29 0.32 -0.16
C GLN A 41 9.03 1.63 0.10
N ALA A 42 8.59 2.75 -0.49
CA ALA A 42 9.22 4.05 -0.29
C ALA A 42 9.18 4.47 1.19
N VAL A 43 8.07 4.23 1.89
CA VAL A 43 7.95 4.52 3.33
C VAL A 43 8.86 3.59 4.16
N ASN A 44 8.89 2.30 3.84
CA ASN A 44 9.79 1.33 4.47
C ASN A 44 11.26 1.77 4.35
N ASP A 45 11.69 2.16 3.15
CA ASP A 45 13.06 2.61 2.89
C ASP A 45 13.39 3.92 3.59
N LEU A 46 12.43 4.86 3.67
CA LEU A 46 12.59 6.10 4.43
C LEU A 46 12.81 5.82 5.92
N VAL A 47 11.98 4.96 6.52
CA VAL A 47 12.14 4.57 7.93
C VAL A 47 13.45 3.84 8.15
N LYS A 48 13.83 2.93 7.24
CA LYS A 48 15.08 2.19 7.33
C LYS A 48 16.29 3.13 7.28
N SER A 49 16.29 4.07 6.34
CA SER A 49 17.31 5.10 6.23
C SER A 49 17.39 5.96 7.50
N PHE A 50 16.26 6.35 8.07
CA PHE A 50 16.23 7.09 9.34
C PHE A 50 16.88 6.29 10.48
N VAL A 51 16.53 5.01 10.62
CA VAL A 51 17.09 4.16 11.68
C VAL A 51 18.59 3.96 11.45
N THR A 52 19.00 3.56 10.26
CA THR A 52 20.39 3.24 9.94
C THR A 52 21.31 4.46 9.97
N ASN A 53 20.84 5.63 9.53
CA ASN A 53 21.70 6.80 9.35
C ASN A 53 21.62 7.83 10.47
N ILE A 54 20.56 7.79 11.30
CA ILE A 54 20.37 8.75 12.39
C ILE A 54 20.29 8.03 13.73
N PHE A 55 19.43 7.02 13.85
CA PHE A 55 19.21 6.35 15.13
C PHE A 55 20.38 5.46 15.56
N MET A 56 20.92 4.63 14.66
CA MET A 56 22.04 3.74 14.97
C MET A 56 23.33 4.50 15.33
N PRO A 57 23.73 5.57 14.62
CA PRO A 57 24.87 6.39 15.03
C PRO A 57 24.70 7.07 16.39
N MET A 58 23.47 7.34 16.83
CA MET A 58 23.22 7.82 18.20
C MET A 58 23.45 6.73 19.26
N LEU A 59 23.34 5.45 18.89
CA LEU A 59 23.60 4.31 19.76
C LEU A 59 25.05 3.81 19.69
N ASP A 60 25.85 4.24 18.71
CA ASP A 60 27.26 3.87 18.55
C ASP A 60 28.10 4.04 19.82
N PRO A 61 27.95 5.12 20.63
CA PRO A 61 28.73 5.27 21.85
C PRO A 61 28.46 4.20 22.92
N LEU A 62 27.38 3.42 22.79
CA LEU A 62 27.03 2.32 23.69
C LEU A 62 27.65 0.98 23.23
N ILE A 63 28.17 0.92 22.01
CA ILE A 63 28.75 -0.29 21.42
C ILE A 63 30.27 -0.26 21.60
N PRO A 64 30.88 -1.32 22.15
CA PRO A 64 32.33 -1.43 22.19
C PRO A 64 32.88 -1.39 20.75
N GLU A 65 33.89 -0.54 20.52
CA GLU A 65 34.48 -0.17 19.21
C GLU A 65 33.79 0.96 18.44
N GLY A 66 32.61 1.42 18.86
CA GLY A 66 31.97 2.64 18.32
C GLY A 66 31.52 2.57 16.85
N ASP A 67 31.58 1.38 16.23
CA ASP A 67 31.04 1.12 14.89
C ASP A 67 30.08 -0.08 14.92
N TRP A 68 28.79 0.22 15.00
CA TRP A 68 27.71 -0.77 14.94
C TRP A 68 27.72 -1.60 13.65
N LYS A 69 28.31 -1.11 12.56
CA LYS A 69 28.34 -1.85 11.28
C LYS A 69 29.35 -2.98 11.31
N THR A 70 30.46 -2.78 12.02
CA THR A 70 31.55 -3.78 12.14
C THR A 70 31.50 -4.56 13.45
N ALA A 71 30.51 -4.28 14.30
CA ALA A 71 30.32 -4.97 15.57
C ALA A 71 30.18 -6.50 15.36
N THR A 72 31.27 -7.19 15.66
CA THR A 72 31.43 -8.64 15.50
C THR A 72 31.87 -9.26 16.81
N TYR A 73 31.43 -10.49 17.06
CA TYR A 73 31.92 -11.30 18.17
C TYR A 73 32.80 -12.40 17.60
N ARG A 74 34.04 -12.48 18.06
CA ARG A 74 35.03 -13.48 17.63
C ARG A 74 34.99 -14.68 18.58
N ILE A 75 34.71 -15.86 18.04
CA ILE A 75 34.84 -17.13 18.76
C ILE A 75 35.83 -17.99 17.97
N GLY A 76 37.10 -18.00 18.40
CA GLY A 76 38.17 -18.63 17.65
C GLY A 76 38.41 -17.95 16.29
N GLU A 77 38.33 -18.70 15.19
CA GLU A 77 38.46 -18.19 13.82
C GLU A 77 37.14 -17.67 13.22
N ILE A 78 36.00 -17.89 13.88
CA ILE A 78 34.68 -17.52 13.37
C ILE A 78 34.33 -16.10 13.82
N GLN A 79 33.96 -15.23 12.86
CA GLN A 79 33.48 -13.87 13.09
C GLN A 79 31.96 -13.83 12.91
N ILE A 80 31.20 -13.57 13.99
CA ILE A 80 29.75 -13.42 13.93
C ILE A 80 29.40 -11.93 14.03
N GLY A 81 28.93 -11.33 12.94
CA GLY A 81 28.48 -9.93 12.91
C GLY A 81 27.10 -9.76 13.53
N TRP A 82 27.05 -9.31 14.79
CA TRP A 82 25.78 -9.07 15.50
C TRP A 82 25.26 -7.64 15.32
N GLY A 83 26.12 -6.70 14.94
CA GLY A 83 25.76 -5.30 14.70
C GLY A 83 24.63 -5.09 13.67
N PRO A 84 24.75 -5.64 12.44
CA PRO A 84 23.68 -5.57 11.44
C PRO A 84 22.36 -6.22 11.89
N PHE A 85 22.45 -7.29 12.68
CA PHE A 85 21.27 -7.95 13.24
C PHE A 85 20.57 -7.04 14.27
N LEU A 86 21.33 -6.40 15.16
CA LEU A 86 20.77 -5.43 16.11
C LEU A 86 20.13 -4.24 15.40
N SER A 87 20.77 -3.71 14.35
CA SER A 87 20.18 -2.63 13.54
C SER A 87 18.85 -3.05 12.93
N ASN A 88 18.73 -4.28 12.41
CA ASN A 88 17.49 -4.79 11.84
C ASN A 88 16.41 -5.00 12.92
N LEU A 89 16.79 -5.44 14.11
CA LEU A 89 15.88 -5.61 15.24
C LEU A 89 15.28 -4.26 15.66
N VAL A 90 16.14 -3.25 15.83
CA VAL A 90 15.74 -1.88 16.17
C VAL A 90 14.84 -1.29 15.07
N TYR A 91 15.22 -1.47 13.80
CA TYR A 91 14.42 -1.05 12.65
C TYR A 91 13.02 -1.66 12.67
N PHE A 92 12.92 -2.97 12.87
CA PHE A 92 11.64 -3.67 12.94
C PHE A 92 10.77 -3.16 14.08
N THR A 93 11.34 -2.97 15.27
CA THR A 93 10.63 -2.40 16.42
C THR A 93 10.12 -0.99 16.14
N LEU A 94 10.94 -0.12 15.55
CA LEU A 94 10.54 1.25 15.19
C LEU A 94 9.46 1.27 14.11
N LEU A 95 9.61 0.47 13.05
CA LEU A 95 8.61 0.34 11.99
C LEU A 95 7.27 -0.16 12.55
N ALA A 96 7.29 -1.16 13.44
CA ALA A 96 6.10 -1.69 14.09
C ALA A 96 5.39 -0.62 14.94
N ILE A 97 6.14 0.18 15.71
CA ILE A 97 5.59 1.29 16.51
C ILE A 97 4.96 2.36 15.59
N ILE A 98 5.65 2.76 14.52
CA ILE A 98 5.15 3.76 13.57
C ILE A 98 3.85 3.27 12.94
N ILE A 99 3.84 2.05 12.40
CA ILE A 99 2.63 1.46 11.79
C ILE A 99 1.51 1.36 12.83
N PHE A 100 1.80 0.91 14.05
CA PHE A 100 0.81 0.83 15.13
C PHE A 100 0.17 2.18 15.44
N VAL A 101 0.98 3.24 15.57
CA VAL A 101 0.49 4.60 15.81
C VAL A 101 -0.32 5.11 14.63
N VAL A 102 0.14 4.91 13.40
CA VAL A 102 -0.55 5.32 12.17
C VAL A 102 -1.90 4.64 12.06
N VAL A 103 -1.96 3.31 12.20
CA VAL A 103 -3.20 2.52 12.18
C VAL A 103 -4.14 2.99 13.29
N ARG A 104 -3.66 3.14 14.52
CA ARG A 104 -4.49 3.57 15.65
C ARG A 104 -5.00 5.01 15.52
N LYS A 105 -4.25 5.92 14.89
CA LYS A 105 -4.63 7.34 14.74
C LYS A 105 -5.40 7.64 13.45
N LEU A 106 -5.18 6.89 12.36
CA LEU A 106 -5.83 7.09 11.07
C LEU A 106 -7.12 6.27 10.91
N ILE A 107 -7.21 5.07 11.49
CA ILE A 107 -8.41 4.21 11.43
C ILE A 107 -9.56 4.58 12.40
N PRO A 108 -9.45 5.44 13.45
CA PRO A 108 -10.58 5.76 14.32
C PRO A 108 -11.64 6.68 13.66
N LYS A 109 -11.58 6.91 12.34
CA LYS A 109 -12.57 7.67 11.58
C LYS A 109 -13.01 6.93 10.32
N ILE A 110 -13.64 5.77 10.48
CA ILE A 110 -14.70 5.41 9.54
C ILE A 110 -15.99 5.90 10.19
N PRO A 111 -16.50 7.10 9.85
CA PRO A 111 -17.90 7.39 10.15
C PRO A 111 -18.70 6.29 9.46
N GLU A 112 -19.40 5.49 10.25
CA GLU A 112 -20.40 4.55 9.81
C GLU A 112 -21.22 5.15 8.65
N VAL A 113 -20.93 4.72 7.42
CA VAL A 113 -21.85 4.91 6.28
C VAL A 113 -23.21 4.22 6.58
N THR A 114 -23.24 3.39 7.63
CA THR A 114 -24.40 2.76 8.27
C THR A 114 -25.52 3.74 8.66
N LYS A 115 -25.26 5.02 8.94
CA LYS A 115 -26.32 5.95 9.37
C LYS A 115 -27.14 6.58 8.24
N THR A 116 -26.69 6.51 6.99
CA THR A 116 -27.41 7.13 5.84
C THR A 116 -28.39 6.16 5.18
N LEU A 117 -28.18 4.85 5.34
CA LEU A 117 -29.04 3.77 4.84
C LEU A 117 -30.45 3.70 5.51
N PRO A 118 -30.64 3.94 6.84
CA PRO A 118 -31.98 3.85 7.44
C PRO A 118 -32.95 4.95 6.95
N VAL A 119 -32.44 6.10 6.49
CA VAL A 119 -33.30 7.21 6.01
C VAL A 119 -33.81 6.96 4.59
N LEU A 120 -32.98 6.41 3.70
CA LEU A 120 -33.37 6.10 2.32
C LEU A 120 -34.37 4.96 2.27
N THR A 121 -34.18 3.91 3.07
CA THR A 121 -35.14 2.79 3.18
C THR A 121 -36.52 3.28 3.65
N LYS A 122 -36.56 4.21 4.62
CA LYS A 122 -37.82 4.77 5.13
C LYS A 122 -38.52 5.68 4.10
N LYS A 123 -37.78 6.47 3.32
CA LYS A 123 -38.32 7.32 2.25
C LYS A 123 -38.82 6.51 1.05
N LEU A 124 -38.09 5.47 0.64
CA LEU A 124 -38.51 4.56 -0.43
C LEU A 124 -39.77 3.77 -0.04
N ARG A 125 -39.89 3.35 1.24
CA ARG A 125 -41.09 2.68 1.75
C ARG A 125 -42.32 3.58 1.78
N ARG A 126 -42.17 4.88 2.04
CA ARG A 126 -43.27 5.86 1.98
C ARG A 126 -43.72 6.15 0.54
N LYS A 127 -42.79 6.26 -0.41
CA LYS A 127 -43.12 6.52 -1.82
C LYS A 127 -43.86 5.34 -2.46
N LYS A 128 -43.47 4.09 -2.15
CA LYS A 128 -44.16 2.88 -2.63
C LYS A 128 -45.60 2.75 -2.10
N LYS A 129 -45.89 3.25 -0.90
CA LYS A 129 -47.23 3.19 -0.30
C LYS A 129 -48.18 4.29 -0.79
N SER A 130 -47.66 5.37 -1.37
CA SER A 130 -48.45 6.50 -1.88
C SER A 130 -48.81 6.39 -3.37
N GLY A 131 -48.16 5.52 -4.14
CA GLY A 131 -48.44 5.32 -5.56
C GLY A 131 -49.33 4.12 -5.89
N SER A 132 -50.03 3.56 -4.89
CA SER A 132 -50.89 2.37 -5.03
C SER A 132 -52.31 2.60 -4.49
N ALA A 133 -52.70 3.86 -4.26
CA ALA A 133 -54.04 4.28 -3.88
C ALA A 133 -54.62 5.18 -4.98
#